data_AF-A0A838Q4F6-F1
#
_entry.id   AF-A0A838Q4F6-F1
#
_cell.length_a   1.000
_cell.length_b   1.000
_cell.length_c   1.000
_cell.angle_alpha   90.00
_cell.angle_beta   90.00
_cell.angle_gamma   90.00
#
_symmetry.space_group_name_H-M   'P 1'
#
loop_
_entity.id
_entity.type
_entity.pdbx_description
1 polymer ?
#
loop_
_entity_poly.entity_id
_entity_poly.type
_entity_poly.pdbx_seq_one_letter_code
_entity_poly.pdbx_strand_id
1 'polypeptide(L)'
;MTRKDKITLGFVAVAFPLTSYFLSSSHAAYGGACPAFALLAAAPGIGHQSTANKAAPEWQLKDLDGKPLKLSDFKNKVVILNFWATWCPPCRQEIPDFIALQKQYADKGLV
;
A
#
# COMPACT_ATOMS: atom_id res chain seq x y z
N MET A 1 -7.91 -31.95 13.42
CA MET A 1 -8.40 -32.20 12.04
C MET A 1 -9.36 -31.07 11.69
N THR A 2 -8.81 -29.96 11.17
CA THR A 2 -9.43 -28.62 11.21
C THR A 2 -9.71 -28.14 9.79
N ARG A 3 -10.83 -27.42 9.61
CA ARG A 3 -11.43 -26.99 8.32
C ARG A 3 -10.47 -26.31 7.31
N LYS A 4 -9.31 -25.80 7.76
CA LYS A 4 -8.25 -25.25 6.91
C LYS A 4 -7.56 -26.32 6.04
N ASP A 5 -7.41 -27.54 6.55
CA ASP A 5 -6.62 -28.61 5.89
C ASP A 5 -7.33 -29.14 4.63
N LYS A 6 -8.67 -29.13 4.61
CA LYS A 6 -9.48 -29.52 3.45
C LYS A 6 -9.50 -28.46 2.33
N ILE A 7 -9.32 -27.18 2.66
CA ILE A 7 -9.30 -26.08 1.68
C ILE A 7 -7.96 -26.03 0.95
N THR A 8 -6.85 -26.32 1.66
CA THR A 8 -5.51 -26.37 1.07
C THR A 8 -5.34 -27.53 0.09
N LEU A 9 -5.88 -28.71 0.39
CA LEU A 9 -5.82 -29.87 -0.52
C LEU A 9 -6.65 -29.68 -1.80
N GLY A 10 -7.77 -28.95 -1.74
CA GLY A 10 -8.63 -28.69 -2.90
C GLY A 10 -8.03 -27.73 -3.92
N PHE A 11 -7.27 -26.72 -3.46
CA PHE A 11 -6.69 -25.70 -4.37
C PHE A 11 -5.48 -26.20 -5.15
N VAL A 12 -4.66 -27.08 -4.56
CA VAL A 12 -3.45 -27.59 -5.21
C VAL A 12 -3.77 -28.53 -6.38
N ALA A 13 -4.90 -29.27 -6.32
CA ALA A 13 -5.29 -30.22 -7.36
C ALA A 13 -5.88 -29.56 -8.63
N VAL A 14 -6.43 -28.34 -8.54
CA VAL A 14 -7.08 -27.66 -9.69
C VAL A 14 -6.09 -26.78 -10.48
N ALA A 15 -4.96 -26.38 -9.88
CA ALA A 15 -4.05 -25.41 -10.48
C ALA A 15 -2.87 -25.99 -11.29
N PHE A 16 -2.73 -27.32 -11.38
CA PHE A 16 -1.55 -27.96 -12.00
C PHE A 16 -1.61 -28.29 -13.50
N PRO A 17 -2.73 -28.24 -14.27
CA PRO A 17 -2.67 -28.51 -15.70
C PRO A 17 -2.56 -27.26 -16.59
N LEU A 18 -2.59 -26.02 -16.04
CA LEU A 18 -2.56 -24.79 -16.85
C LEU A 18 -1.25 -23.98 -16.75
N THR A 19 -0.34 -24.29 -15.83
CA THR A 19 0.94 -23.58 -15.68
C THR A 19 2.01 -23.99 -16.69
N SER A 20 1.81 -25.08 -17.44
CA SER A 20 2.73 -25.50 -18.51
C SER A 20 2.47 -24.77 -19.83
N TYR A 21 1.26 -24.25 -20.08
CA TYR A 21 0.93 -23.59 -21.35
C TYR A 21 1.28 -22.10 -21.37
N PHE A 22 1.45 -21.46 -20.22
CA PHE A 22 1.80 -20.05 -20.12
C PHE A 22 3.30 -19.75 -20.03
N LEU A 23 4.14 -20.78 -19.81
CA LEU A 23 5.59 -20.57 -19.71
C LEU A 23 6.35 -20.77 -21.05
N SER A 24 5.68 -21.23 -22.11
CA SER A 24 6.31 -21.47 -23.42
C SER A 24 6.14 -20.33 -24.44
N SER A 25 5.43 -19.22 -24.13
CA SER A 25 5.07 -18.21 -25.15
C SER A 25 5.46 -16.76 -24.85
N SER A 26 6.33 -16.46 -23.87
CA SER A 26 6.66 -15.06 -23.56
C SER A 26 8.15 -14.69 -23.51
N HIS A 27 9.07 -15.59 -23.90
CA HIS A 27 10.51 -15.25 -23.99
C HIS A 27 11.01 -14.92 -25.41
N ALA A 28 10.11 -14.70 -26.37
CA ALA A 28 10.50 -14.32 -27.72
C ALA A 28 9.63 -13.17 -28.25
N ALA A 29 9.88 -11.95 -27.77
CA ALA A 29 9.77 -10.71 -28.57
C ALA A 29 10.03 -9.44 -27.70
N TYR A 30 11.23 -9.31 -27.15
CA TYR A 30 11.82 -7.98 -27.03
C TYR A 30 12.08 -7.51 -28.48
N GLY A 31 11.15 -6.75 -29.06
CA GLY A 31 11.33 -6.18 -30.40
C GLY A 31 10.09 -6.15 -31.30
N GLY A 32 8.90 -5.88 -30.77
CA GLY A 32 7.71 -5.69 -31.60
C GLY A 32 6.69 -4.79 -30.92
N ALA A 33 6.46 -3.62 -31.49
CA ALA A 33 5.43 -2.68 -31.05
C ALA A 33 4.06 -3.39 -31.02
N CYS A 34 3.50 -3.54 -29.82
CA CYS A 34 2.16 -4.11 -29.65
C CYS A 34 1.15 -3.09 -30.22
N PRO A 35 0.44 -3.38 -31.33
CA PRO A 35 -0.40 -2.41 -32.02
C PRO A 35 -1.66 -2.04 -31.22
N ALA A 36 -1.87 -2.69 -30.07
CA ALA A 36 -2.92 -2.36 -29.11
C ALA A 36 -2.62 -1.11 -28.25
N PHE A 37 -1.40 -0.55 -28.29
CA PHE A 37 -1.07 0.68 -27.53
C PHE A 37 -1.57 1.98 -28.21
N ALA A 38 -2.11 1.90 -29.43
CA ALA A 38 -2.53 3.07 -30.20
C ALA A 38 -3.93 3.64 -29.84
N LEU A 39 -4.68 2.99 -28.94
CA LEU A 39 -6.07 3.39 -28.60
C LEU A 39 -6.25 3.83 -27.13
N LEU A 40 -5.15 4.16 -26.43
CA LEU A 40 -5.16 4.64 -25.04
C LEU A 40 -4.63 6.08 -24.90
N ALA A 41 -4.84 6.93 -25.90
CA ALA A 41 -4.32 8.31 -25.90
C ALA A 41 -5.35 9.39 -25.50
N ALA A 42 -6.57 9.01 -25.07
CA ALA A 42 -7.62 9.99 -24.75
C ALA A 42 -8.38 9.68 -23.44
N ALA A 43 -7.72 9.07 -22.46
CA ALA A 43 -8.23 9.16 -21.09
C ALA A 43 -7.85 10.54 -20.54
N PRO A 44 -8.81 11.41 -20.13
CA PRO A 44 -8.47 12.62 -19.40
C PRO A 44 -7.66 12.20 -18.18
N GLY A 45 -6.42 12.69 -18.10
CA GLY A 45 -5.49 12.33 -17.04
C GLY A 45 -6.17 12.48 -15.69
N ILE A 46 -6.10 11.42 -14.87
CA ILE A 46 -6.43 11.52 -13.45
C ILE A 46 -5.34 12.42 -12.84
N GLY A 47 -5.54 13.73 -12.94
CA GLY A 47 -4.71 14.70 -12.27
C GLY A 47 -4.97 14.58 -10.77
N HIS A 48 -3.96 14.15 -10.01
CA HIS A 48 -4.01 14.24 -8.57
C HIS A 48 -4.04 15.73 -8.19
N GLN A 49 -5.19 16.22 -7.74
CA GLN A 49 -5.34 17.60 -7.25
C GLN A 49 -4.45 17.74 -6.00
N SER A 50 -3.23 18.21 -6.19
CA SER A 50 -2.29 18.43 -5.09
C SER A 50 -2.71 19.68 -4.31
N THR A 51 -3.25 19.46 -3.11
CA THR A 51 -3.57 20.52 -2.15
C THR A 51 -2.34 20.95 -1.35
N ALA A 52 -1.15 20.97 -1.95
CA ALA A 52 0.14 21.16 -1.27
C ALA A 52 0.26 22.44 -0.41
N ASN A 53 -0.66 23.39 -0.52
CA ASN A 53 -0.71 24.62 0.28
C ASN A 53 -2.00 24.79 1.12
N LYS A 54 -2.85 23.76 1.19
CA LYS A 54 -4.06 23.78 2.03
C LYS A 54 -3.76 23.07 3.36
N ALA A 55 -4.23 23.65 4.46
CA ALA A 55 -4.16 23.00 5.75
C ALA A 55 -4.76 21.59 5.68
N ALA A 56 -4.13 20.64 6.38
CA ALA A 56 -4.63 19.28 6.46
C ALA A 56 -6.08 19.29 6.98
N PRO A 57 -6.97 18.42 6.45
CA PRO A 57 -8.35 18.36 6.90
C PRO A 57 -8.42 18.06 8.40
N GLU A 58 -9.31 18.75 9.11
CA GLU A 58 -9.57 18.45 10.52
C GLU A 58 -10.23 17.07 10.63
N TRP A 59 -9.71 16.23 11.51
CA TRP A 59 -10.24 14.91 11.80
C TRP A 59 -10.25 14.64 13.30
N GLN A 60 -11.18 13.77 13.70
CA GLN A 60 -11.28 13.26 15.05
C GLN A 60 -11.38 11.74 14.95
N LEU A 61 -10.38 11.05 15.48
CA LEU A 61 -10.33 9.60 15.54
C LEU A 61 -10.36 9.14 17.00
N LYS A 62 -10.60 7.85 17.20
CA LYS A 62 -10.36 7.21 18.49
C LYS A 62 -9.05 6.46 18.39
N ASP A 63 -8.21 6.63 19.41
CA ASP A 63 -7.02 5.81 19.58
C ASP A 63 -7.40 4.36 19.94
N LEU A 64 -6.42 3.47 20.00
CA LEU A 64 -6.56 2.07 20.39
C LEU A 64 -7.17 1.91 21.79
N ASP A 65 -6.95 2.88 22.69
CA ASP A 65 -7.56 2.94 24.02
C ASP A 65 -8.99 3.53 24.02
N GLY A 66 -9.53 3.90 22.86
CA GLY A 66 -10.84 4.55 22.74
C GLY A 66 -10.87 6.04 23.09
N LYS A 67 -9.72 6.64 23.41
CA LYS A 67 -9.58 8.08 23.70
C LYS A 67 -9.78 8.90 22.42
N PRO A 68 -10.48 10.05 22.48
CA PRO A 68 -10.61 10.93 21.33
C PRO A 68 -9.26 11.59 21.01
N LEU A 69 -8.87 11.54 19.74
CA LEU A 69 -7.66 12.13 19.19
C LEU A 69 -8.04 13.12 18.09
N LYS A 70 -7.58 14.37 18.18
CA LYS A 70 -7.87 15.40 17.18
C LYS A 70 -6.59 15.90 16.54
N LEU A 71 -6.65 16.21 15.24
CA LEU A 71 -5.49 16.81 14.55
C LEU A 71 -5.06 18.14 15.20
N SER A 72 -6.02 18.89 15.75
CA SER A 72 -5.78 20.14 16.47
C SER A 72 -4.80 20.02 17.64
N ASP A 73 -4.69 18.84 18.25
CA ASP A 73 -3.85 18.60 19.42
C ASP A 73 -2.37 18.51 19.04
N PHE A 74 -2.09 18.27 17.76
CA PHE A 74 -0.74 18.16 17.21
C PHE A 74 -0.28 19.42 16.46
N LYS A 75 -0.98 20.54 16.63
CA LYS A 75 -0.56 21.82 16.03
C LYS A 75 0.85 22.19 16.49
N ASN A 76 1.64 22.73 15.56
CA ASN A 76 3.05 23.10 15.75
C ASN A 76 4.02 21.93 16.01
N LYS A 77 3.56 20.68 15.83
CA LYS A 77 4.43 19.49 15.81
C LYS A 77 4.57 18.99 14.38
N VAL A 78 5.68 18.34 14.09
CA VAL A 78 5.83 17.61 12.83
C VAL A 78 5.15 16.26 13.04
N VAL A 79 4.13 15.96 12.22
CA VAL A 79 3.35 14.72 12.35
C VAL A 79 3.55 13.89 11.09
N ILE A 80 3.94 12.62 11.27
CA ILE A 80 3.96 11.65 10.17
C ILE A 80 2.71 10.78 10.28
N LEU A 81 1.82 10.89 9.30
CA LEU A 81 0.63 10.04 9.20
C LEU A 81 0.89 8.90 8.21
N ASN A 82 0.99 7.68 8.73
CA ASN A 82 1.15 6.48 7.92
C ASN A 82 -0.10 5.58 8.02
N PHE A 83 -0.66 5.22 6.87
CA PHE A 83 -1.80 4.30 6.78
C PHE A 83 -1.29 2.88 6.50
N TRP A 84 -1.25 2.03 7.53
CA TRP A 84 -0.74 0.66 7.42
C TRP A 84 -1.75 -0.37 7.92
N ALA A 85 -1.50 -1.64 7.59
CA ALA A 85 -2.31 -2.76 8.05
C ALA A 85 -1.45 -4.00 8.36
N THR A 86 -1.94 -4.86 9.24
CA THR A 86 -1.23 -6.07 9.69
C THR A 86 -0.98 -7.08 8.56
N TRP A 87 -1.79 -7.04 7.52
CA TRP A 87 -1.70 -7.90 6.34
C TRP A 87 -0.85 -7.29 5.21
N CYS A 88 -0.22 -6.13 5.41
CA CYS A 88 0.67 -5.50 4.43
C CYS A 88 2.14 -5.86 4.73
N PRO A 89 2.76 -6.82 4.00
CA PRO A 89 4.15 -7.20 4.24
C PRO A 89 5.16 -6.04 4.05
N PRO A 90 5.10 -5.20 3.00
CA PRO A 90 6.07 -4.13 2.83
C PRO A 90 5.94 -3.06 3.92
N CYS A 91 4.71 -2.71 4.32
CA CYS A 91 4.48 -1.74 5.40
C CYS A 91 5.16 -2.13 6.72
N ARG A 92 5.17 -3.43 7.06
CA ARG A 92 5.81 -3.91 8.30
C ARG A 92 7.33 -3.80 8.26
N GLN A 93 7.93 -3.87 7.07
CA GLN A 93 9.38 -3.72 6.90
C GLN A 93 9.83 -2.27 7.10
N GLU A 94 8.95 -1.28 6.85
CA GLU A 94 9.23 0.15 7.01
C GLU A 94 9.04 0.67 8.45
N ILE A 95 8.27 -0.04 9.29
CA ILE A 95 8.05 0.32 10.71
C ILE A 95 9.37 0.55 11.49
N PRO A 96 10.41 -0.31 11.42
CA PRO A 96 11.66 -0.06 12.13
C PRO A 96 12.34 1.25 11.72
N ASP A 97 12.22 1.65 10.46
CA ASP A 97 12.78 2.91 9.97
C ASP A 97 12.01 4.10 10.54
N PHE A 98 10.69 4.03 10.63
CA PHE A 98 9.88 5.05 11.31
C PHE A 98 10.23 5.17 12.80
N ILE A 99 10.50 4.06 13.48
CA ILE A 99 10.94 4.07 14.89
C ILE A 99 12.31 4.74 15.02
N ALA A 100 13.25 4.46 14.12
CA ALA A 100 14.56 5.10 14.10
C ALA A 100 14.45 6.61 13.84
N LEU A 101 13.59 7.00 12.90
CA LEU A 101 13.35 8.39 12.55
C LEU A 101 12.68 9.15 13.72
N GLN A 102 11.69 8.55 14.39
CA GLN A 102 11.09 9.12 15.60
C GLN A 102 12.16 9.37 16.68
N LYS A 103 13.06 8.41 16.92
CA LYS A 103 14.14 8.57 17.92
C LYS A 103 15.11 9.69 17.57
N GLN A 104 15.45 9.86 16.29
CA GLN A 104 16.40 10.89 15.85
C GLN A 104 15.81 12.31 15.88
N TYR A 105 14.50 12.44 15.64
CA TYR A 105 13.82 13.73 15.50
C TYR A 105 12.86 14.05 16.66
N ALA A 106 12.83 13.22 17.71
CA ALA A 106 12.05 13.46 18.92
C ALA A 106 12.34 14.86 19.51
N ASP A 107 13.61 15.23 19.61
CA ASP A 107 14.04 16.54 20.12
C ASP A 107 13.65 17.71 19.21
N LYS A 108 13.35 17.42 17.94
CA LYS A 108 12.90 18.39 16.93
C LYS A 108 11.38 18.48 16.83
N GLY A 109 10.65 17.83 17.75
CA GLY A 109 9.19 17.89 17.82
C GLY A 109 8.48 17.01 16.80
N LEU A 110 9.15 15.98 16.29
CA LEU A 110 8.50 14.94 15.50
C LEU A 110 7.71 14.02 16.44
N VAL A 111 6.45 13.79 16.10
CA VAL A 111 5.52 12.90 16.82
C VAL A 111 4.91 11.85 15.93
#